data_AF-A0AAU6BQF1-F1
#
_entry.id   AF-A0AAU6BQF1-F1
#
_cell.length_a   1.000
_cell.length_b   1.000
_cell.length_c   1.000
_cell.angle_alpha   90.00
_cell.angle_beta   90.00
_cell.angle_gamma   90.00
#
_symmetry.space_group_name_H-M   'P 1'
#
loop_
_entity.id
_entity.type
_entity.pdbx_description
1 polymer ?
#
loop_
_entity_poly.entity_id
_entity_poly.type
_entity_poly.pdbx_seq_one_letter_code
_entity_poly.pdbx_strand_id
1 'polypeptide(L)'
;MSVGSTTVTSAALPRAGRVEPFSPAPPTYAAAVERYLTGVGTARIYRISLTTWGWMLRGETAPTGPARRGAKPAPFDSAAVDGPDLPPLLAELAAARADELDAETGCR
;
A
#
# COMPACT_ATOMS: atom_id res chain seq x y z
N MET A 1 -30.38 -26.40 2.98
CA MET A 1 -29.85 -25.26 2.22
C MET A 1 -29.92 -24.05 3.12
N SER A 2 -28.79 -23.58 3.67
CA SER A 2 -28.75 -22.33 4.45
C SER A 2 -27.41 -21.66 4.15
N VAL A 3 -27.46 -20.55 3.43
CA VAL A 3 -26.31 -19.71 3.11
C VAL A 3 -26.08 -18.77 4.29
N GLY A 4 -24.99 -18.99 5.02
CA GLY A 4 -24.52 -18.05 6.03
C GLY A 4 -23.94 -16.83 5.33
N SER A 5 -24.66 -15.71 5.34
CA SER A 5 -24.11 -14.41 4.96
C SER A 5 -23.09 -13.97 6.00
N THR A 6 -21.81 -14.15 5.68
CA THR A 6 -20.73 -13.54 6.46
C THR A 6 -20.72 -12.06 6.14
N THR A 7 -21.31 -11.26 7.04
CA THR A 7 -21.14 -9.80 7.03
C THR A 7 -19.66 -9.50 7.20
N VAL A 8 -19.02 -9.02 6.14
CA VAL A 8 -17.68 -8.44 6.21
C VAL A 8 -17.81 -7.19 7.07
N THR A 9 -17.34 -7.27 8.32
CA THR A 9 -17.17 -6.12 9.20
C THR A 9 -16.21 -5.17 8.49
N SER A 10 -16.76 -4.13 7.87
CA SER A 10 -15.99 -3.02 7.35
C SER A 10 -15.24 -2.39 8.51
N ALA A 11 -13.92 -2.57 8.54
CA ALA A 11 -13.06 -1.88 9.49
C ALA A 11 -13.21 -0.39 9.20
N ALA A 12 -13.93 0.31 10.08
CA ALA A 12 -14.11 1.75 9.98
C ALA A 12 -12.73 2.40 9.96
N LEU A 13 -12.35 2.93 8.80
CA LEU A 13 -11.17 3.78 8.64
C LEU A 13 -11.24 4.86 9.72
N PRO A 14 -10.12 5.15 10.42
CA PRO A 14 -10.11 6.19 11.44
C PRO A 14 -10.66 7.46 10.81
N ARG A 15 -11.78 7.95 11.36
CA ARG A 15 -12.47 9.16 10.89
C ARG A 15 -11.42 10.27 10.85
N ALA A 16 -11.04 10.67 9.63
CA ALA A 16 -10.03 11.68 9.39
C ALA A 16 -10.37 12.90 10.26
N GLY A 17 -9.58 13.10 11.32
CA GLY A 17 -9.63 14.32 12.09
C GLY A 17 -9.41 15.47 11.11
N ARG A 18 -10.25 16.50 11.20
CA ARG A 18 -10.20 17.75 10.44
C ARG A 18 -8.79 18.01 9.91
N VAL A 19 -8.61 17.83 8.61
CA VAL A 19 -7.34 18.10 7.92
C VAL A 19 -7.12 19.61 8.03
N GLU A 20 -6.21 20.02 8.91
CA GLU A 20 -5.64 21.36 8.92
C GLU A 20 -5.04 21.62 7.53
N PRO A 21 -5.54 22.58 6.73
CA PRO A 21 -4.89 22.90 5.47
C PRO A 21 -3.67 23.75 5.81
N PHE A 22 -2.47 23.30 5.44
CA PHE A 22 -1.33 24.13 4.98
C PHE A 22 0.04 23.43 4.97
N SER A 23 0.13 22.13 5.28
CA SER A 23 1.36 21.41 4.92
C SER A 23 1.26 20.94 3.47
N PRO A 24 2.16 21.38 2.56
CA PRO A 24 2.11 21.04 1.14
C PRO A 24 2.05 19.52 0.95
N ALA A 25 1.48 19.10 -0.18
CA ALA A 25 1.46 17.69 -0.55
C ALA A 25 2.91 17.16 -0.51
N PRO A 26 3.15 15.99 0.11
CA PRO A 26 4.49 15.43 0.18
C PRO A 26 5.00 15.20 -1.25
N PRO A 27 6.16 15.74 -1.64
CA PRO A 27 6.59 15.76 -3.05
C PRO A 27 6.95 14.39 -3.63
N THR A 28 7.01 13.36 -2.77
CA THR A 28 7.32 12.00 -3.18
C THR A 28 6.42 11.02 -2.46
N TYR A 29 6.18 9.88 -3.09
CA TYR A 29 5.46 8.78 -2.45
C TYR A 29 6.09 8.37 -1.10
N ALA A 30 7.42 8.31 -1.02
CA ALA A 30 8.11 7.98 0.23
C ALA A 30 7.84 9.00 1.35
N ALA A 31 7.80 10.29 1.03
CA ALA A 31 7.45 11.33 1.99
C ALA A 31 5.97 11.25 2.41
N ALA A 32 5.08 10.88 1.48
CA ALA A 32 3.66 10.65 1.78
C ALA A 32 3.47 9.46 2.73
N VAL A 33 4.22 8.37 2.54
CA VAL A 33 4.24 7.22 3.43
C VAL A 33 4.71 7.61 4.83
N GLU A 34 5.86 8.28 4.97
CA GLU A 34 6.35 8.67 6.31
C GLU A 34 5.38 9.64 7.03
N ARG A 35 4.76 10.57 6.29
CA ARG A 35 3.72 11.45 6.85
C ARG A 35 2.50 10.66 7.34
N TYR A 36 2.01 9.69 6.56
CA TYR A 36 0.88 8.83 6.96
C TYR A 36 1.19 7.98 8.19
N LEU A 37 2.41 7.47 8.28
CA LEU A 37 2.85 6.61 9.38
C LEU A 37 3.08 7.39 10.69
N THR A 38 3.15 8.72 10.62
CA THR A 38 3.29 9.58 11.79
C THR A 38 1.96 9.62 12.56
N GLY A 39 1.78 8.69 13.50
CA GLY A 39 0.61 8.64 14.40
C GLY A 39 -0.05 7.28 14.56
N VAL A 40 0.42 6.22 13.89
CA VAL A 40 -0.19 4.89 13.97
C VAL A 40 0.69 3.88 14.72
N GLY A 41 0.15 3.21 15.75
CA GLY A 41 0.87 2.20 16.55
C GLY A 41 1.31 0.96 15.76
N THR A 42 0.73 0.75 14.57
CA THR A 42 1.04 -0.33 13.62
C THR A 42 1.91 0.14 12.45
N ALA A 43 2.62 1.27 12.59
CA ALA A 43 3.39 1.92 11.53
C ALA A 43 4.38 0.99 10.82
N ARG A 44 4.94 -0.01 11.51
CA ARG A 44 5.87 -0.96 10.91
C ARG A 44 5.23 -1.85 9.84
N ILE A 45 4.02 -2.36 10.07
CA ILE A 45 3.31 -3.23 9.11
C ILE A 45 2.93 -2.42 7.88
N TYR A 46 2.34 -1.25 8.11
CA TYR A 46 2.00 -0.33 7.02
C TYR A 46 3.23 0.14 6.24
N ARG A 47 4.37 0.37 6.90
CA ARG A 47 5.63 0.70 6.19
C ARG A 47 6.06 -0.41 5.24
N ILE A 48 6.01 -1.68 5.67
CA ILE A 48 6.39 -2.82 4.81
C ILE A 48 5.44 -2.90 3.60
N SER A 49 4.14 -2.82 3.83
CA SER A 49 3.14 -2.88 2.76
C SER A 49 3.31 -1.72 1.78
N LEU A 50 3.38 -0.48 2.27
CA LEU A 50 3.49 0.72 1.44
C LEU A 50 4.83 0.78 0.67
N THR A 51 5.93 0.35 1.28
CA THR A 51 7.22 0.26 0.57
C THR A 51 7.13 -0.77 -0.56
N THR A 52 6.45 -1.90 -0.31
CA THR A 52 6.24 -2.95 -1.33
C THR A 52 5.41 -2.43 -2.50
N TRP A 53 4.33 -1.69 -2.22
CA TRP A 53 3.55 -1.01 -3.25
C TRP A 53 4.38 0.02 -4.04
N GLY A 54 5.28 0.75 -3.37
CA GLY A 54 6.17 1.69 -4.05
C GLY A 54 7.09 1.04 -5.09
N TRP A 55 7.54 -0.20 -4.88
CA TRP A 55 8.28 -0.96 -5.90
C TRP A 55 7.37 -1.35 -7.07
N MET A 56 6.17 -1.86 -6.78
CA MET A 56 5.23 -2.31 -7.82
C MET A 56 4.75 -1.18 -8.73
N LEU A 57 4.43 -0.01 -8.16
CA LEU A 57 4.03 1.17 -8.93
C LEU A 57 5.13 1.69 -9.86
N ARG A 58 6.38 1.34 -9.57
CA ARG A 58 7.54 1.63 -10.40
C ARG A 58 7.82 0.55 -11.45
N GLY A 59 7.06 -0.54 -11.45
CA GLY A 59 7.35 -1.73 -12.26
C GLY A 59 8.60 -2.49 -11.79
N GLU A 60 9.02 -2.29 -10.55
CA GLU A 60 10.24 -2.87 -9.98
C GLU A 60 9.89 -4.00 -8.99
N THR A 61 10.71 -5.05 -8.93
CA THR A 61 10.53 -6.13 -7.95
C THR A 61 11.12 -5.73 -6.60
N ALA A 62 10.35 -5.89 -5.53
CA ALA A 62 10.84 -5.61 -4.18
C ALA A 62 11.98 -6.58 -3.81
N PRO A 63 13.11 -6.08 -3.27
CA PRO A 63 14.23 -6.94 -2.90
C PRO A 63 13.86 -7.93 -1.79
N THR A 64 14.36 -9.15 -1.92
CA THR A 64 14.13 -10.27 -0.99
C THR A 64 15.39 -10.57 -0.16
N GLY A 65 15.23 -11.37 0.90
CA GLY A 65 16.37 -11.81 1.73
C GLY A 65 17.12 -10.66 2.43
N PRO A 66 18.45 -10.77 2.61
CA PRO A 66 19.26 -9.76 3.31
C PRO A 66 19.20 -8.36 2.70
N ALA A 67 19.02 -8.25 1.37
CA ALA A 67 18.92 -6.99 0.64
C ALA A 67 17.68 -6.17 1.01
N ARG A 68 16.70 -6.78 1.69
CA ARG A 68 15.45 -6.14 2.09
C ARG A 68 15.63 -5.11 3.21
N ARG A 69 16.71 -5.20 4.01
CA ARG A 69 16.93 -4.30 5.15
C ARG A 69 17.31 -2.90 4.65
N GLY A 70 16.40 -1.96 4.85
CA GLY A 70 16.62 -0.55 4.52
C GLY A 70 16.42 -0.20 3.04
N ALA A 71 16.14 -1.19 2.19
CA ALA A 71 15.84 -0.94 0.79
C ALA A 71 14.54 -0.13 0.64
N LYS A 72 14.60 0.90 -0.20
CA LYS A 72 13.47 1.75 -0.55
C LYS A 72 13.43 1.87 -2.07
N PRO A 73 12.23 1.89 -2.68
CA PRO A 73 12.10 2.16 -4.11
C PRO A 73 12.68 3.53 -4.42
N ALA A 74 13.18 3.70 -5.64
CA ALA A 74 13.62 5.00 -6.10
C ALA A 74 12.45 6.01 -6.00
N PRO A 75 12.70 7.27 -5.59
CA PRO A 75 11.63 8.23 -5.40
C PRO A 75 10.87 8.47 -6.71
N PHE A 76 9.56 8.60 -6.61
CA PHE A 76 8.68 9.09 -7.67
C PHE A 76 7.70 10.12 -7.11
N ASP A 77 7.22 10.97 -8.01
CA ASP A 77 6.30 12.05 -7.69
C ASP A 77 5.01 11.49 -7.07
N SER A 78 4.55 12.09 -5.99
CA SER A 78 3.26 11.74 -5.39
C SER A 78 2.10 11.98 -6.34
N ALA A 79 2.19 12.97 -7.22
CA ALA A 79 1.14 13.29 -8.19
C ALA A 79 0.88 12.16 -9.18
N ALA A 80 1.84 11.25 -9.38
CA ALA A 80 1.63 10.04 -10.17
C ALA A 80 0.58 9.09 -9.53
N VAL A 81 0.33 9.24 -8.23
CA VAL A 81 -0.66 8.46 -7.47
C VAL A 81 -2.05 9.13 -7.49
N ASP A 82 -2.16 10.36 -7.99
CA ASP A 82 -3.45 11.06 -8.14
C ASP A 82 -4.03 10.92 -9.56
N GLY A 83 -3.34 10.18 -10.44
CA GLY A 83 -3.73 9.98 -11.84
C GLY A 83 -4.98 9.11 -12.01
N PRO A 84 -5.82 9.38 -13.04
CA PRO A 84 -7.06 8.62 -13.27
C PRO A 84 -6.81 7.16 -13.69
N ASP A 85 -5.61 6.84 -14.17
CA ASP A 85 -5.22 5.49 -14.59
C ASP A 85 -4.71 4.63 -13.43
N LEU A 86 -4.56 5.20 -12.23
CA LEU A 86 -4.06 4.47 -11.07
C LEU A 86 -5.02 3.38 -10.57
N PRO A 87 -6.34 3.62 -10.43
CA PRO A 87 -7.26 2.60 -9.92
C PRO A 87 -7.23 1.27 -10.70
N PRO A 88 -7.28 1.24 -12.05
CA PRO A 88 -7.16 -0.03 -12.77
C PRO A 88 -5.77 -0.66 -12.62
N LEU A 89 -4.69 0.12 -12.65
CA LEU A 89 -3.33 -0.37 -12.43
C LEU A 89 -3.17 -1.04 -11.05
N LEU A 90 -3.71 -0.42 -10.01
CA LEU A 90 -3.68 -0.99 -8.65
C LEU A 90 -4.46 -2.30 -8.56
N ALA A 91 -5.60 -2.41 -9.27
CA ALA A 91 -6.39 -3.63 -9.29
C ALA A 91 -5.62 -4.78 -9.95
N GLU A 92 -4.95 -4.53 -11.09
CA GLU A 92 -4.11 -5.51 -11.77
C GLU A 92 -2.93 -5.95 -10.88
N LEU A 93 -2.22 -5.00 -10.28
CA LEU A 93 -1.10 -5.30 -9.38
C LEU A 93 -1.56 -6.06 -8.12
N ALA A 94 -2.74 -5.74 -7.58
CA ALA A 94 -3.32 -6.44 -6.45
C ALA A 94 -3.68 -7.89 -6.80
N ALA A 95 -4.29 -8.12 -7.96
CA ALA A 95 -4.63 -9.45 -8.45
C ALA A 95 -3.38 -10.30 -8.65
N ALA A 96 -2.37 -9.76 -9.35
CA ALA A 96 -1.10 -10.45 -9.54
C ALA A 96 -0.43 -10.84 -8.21
N ARG A 97 -0.51 -9.98 -7.19
CA ARG A 97 0.01 -10.31 -5.84
C ARG A 97 -0.80 -11.32 -5.08
N ALA A 98 -2.12 -11.35 -5.24
CA ALA A 98 -2.94 -12.39 -4.66
C ALA A 98 -2.56 -13.75 -5.26
N ASP A 99 -2.41 -13.82 -6.58
CA ASP A 99 -2.01 -15.04 -7.29
C ASP A 99 -0.62 -15.55 -6.84
N GLU A 100 0.36 -14.65 -6.66
CA GLU A 100 1.68 -15.00 -6.12
C GLU A 100 1.59 -15.57 -4.69
N LEU A 101 0.81 -14.93 -3.81
CA LEU A 101 0.67 -15.35 -2.41
C LEU A 101 -0.10 -16.67 -2.29
N ASP A 102 -1.12 -16.89 -3.12
CA ASP A 102 -1.86 -18.15 -3.18
C ASP A 102 -0.96 -19.30 -3.64
N ALA A 103 -0.08 -19.03 -4.63
CA ALA A 103 0.92 -19.99 -5.08
C ALA A 103 1.97 -20.32 -4.00
N GLU A 104 2.44 -19.33 -3.23
CA GLU A 104 3.38 -19.52 -2.12
C GLU A 104 2.75 -20.25 -0.93
N THR A 105 1.47 -20.00 -0.66
CA THR A 105 0.73 -20.57 0.48
C THR A 105 0.19 -21.98 0.18
N GLY A 106 0.17 -22.40 -1.08
CA GLY A 106 -0.31 -23.73 -1.48
C GLY A 106 -1.82 -23.94 -1.31
N CYS A 107 -2.57 -22.86 -1.08
CA CYS A 107 -4.03 -22.87 -1.09
C CYS A 107 -4.51 -22.74 -2.52
N ARG A 108 -4.70 -23.89 -3.20
CA ARG A 108 -5.48 -23.97 -4.43
C ARG A 108 -6.85 -24.56 -4.14
#